data_AF-A0A183JZR6-F1
#
_entry.id   AF-A0A183JZR6-F1
#
_cell.length_a   1.000
_cell.length_b   1.000
_cell.length_c   1.000
_cell.angle_alpha   90.00
_cell.angle_beta   90.00
_cell.angle_gamma   90.00
#
_symmetry.space_group_name_H-M   'P 1'
#
loop_
_entity.id
_entity.type
_entity.pdbx_description
1 polymer ?
#
loop_
_entity_poly.entity_id
_entity_poly.type
_entity_poly.pdbx_seq_one_letter_code
_entity_poly.pdbx_strand_id
1 'polypeptide(L)'
;MSMDIVDHYEACNATSITLMCVLKGGFKFLADLVDGIERTIRARGIVLPMSVEFVRVKSYVNDVSIHEPILTGLGDPSEYKDKSQPSKPYIVGFEVPNRFVVGYALDYNDNFRDLHHICVINEVGQKKFSVPCTSKSV
;
A
#
# COMPACT_ATOMS: atom_id res chain seq x y z
N MET A 1 7.38 -9.15 -10.67
CA MET A 1 6.25 -8.27 -10.32
C MET A 1 5.86 -7.33 -11.45
N SER A 2 6.67 -6.32 -11.81
CA SER A 2 6.29 -5.38 -12.88
C SER A 2 6.04 -6.06 -14.22
N MET A 3 6.86 -7.06 -14.59
CA MET A 3 6.63 -7.89 -15.78
C MET A 3 5.30 -8.63 -15.70
N ASP A 4 5.00 -9.31 -14.59
CA ASP A 4 3.76 -10.07 -14.41
C ASP A 4 2.51 -9.17 -14.51
N ILE A 5 2.60 -7.93 -14.02
CA ILE A 5 1.53 -6.93 -14.15
C ILE A 5 1.33 -6.57 -15.63
N VAL A 6 2.42 -6.23 -16.32
CA VAL A 6 2.34 -5.85 -17.75
C VAL A 6 1.82 -7.01 -18.60
N ASP A 7 2.34 -8.22 -18.39
CA ASP A 7 1.90 -9.44 -19.08
C ASP A 7 0.39 -9.66 -18.93
N HIS A 8 -0.12 -9.50 -17.71
CA HIS A 8 -1.54 -9.66 -17.42
C HIS A 8 -2.41 -8.66 -18.19
N TYR A 9 -2.08 -7.37 -18.08
CA TYR A 9 -2.90 -6.31 -18.70
C TYR A 9 -2.76 -6.26 -20.22
N GLU A 10 -1.60 -6.65 -20.77
CA GLU A 10 -1.41 -6.85 -22.20
C GLU A 10 -2.28 -8.01 -22.71
N ALA A 11 -2.28 -9.16 -22.02
CA ALA A 11 -3.11 -10.32 -22.36
C ALA A 11 -4.62 -10.01 -22.29
N CYS A 12 -5.02 -9.07 -21.43
CA CYS A 12 -6.40 -8.60 -21.34
C CYS A 12 -6.75 -7.46 -22.32
N ASN A 13 -5.83 -7.03 -23.17
CA ASN A 13 -6.00 -5.87 -24.07
C ASN A 13 -6.49 -4.61 -23.33
N ALA A 14 -5.97 -4.37 -22.13
CA ALA A 14 -6.37 -3.21 -21.34
C ALA A 14 -5.96 -1.90 -22.03
N THR A 15 -6.85 -0.90 -21.96
CA THR A 15 -6.63 0.42 -22.57
C THR A 15 -5.93 1.41 -21.64
N SER A 16 -5.97 1.17 -20.33
CA SER A 16 -5.28 1.93 -19.30
C SER A 16 -5.20 1.14 -17.99
N ILE A 17 -4.30 1.56 -17.10
CA ILE A 17 -4.21 1.07 -15.73
C ILE A 17 -4.28 2.26 -14.77
N THR A 18 -5.15 2.19 -13.76
CA THR A 18 -5.15 3.11 -12.61
C THR A 18 -4.53 2.42 -11.40
N LEU A 19 -3.42 2.95 -10.90
CA LEU A 19 -2.74 2.47 -9.70
C LEU A 19 -3.24 3.24 -8.47
N MET A 20 -3.95 2.57 -7.57
CA MET A 20 -4.39 3.17 -6.31
C MET A 20 -3.37 2.93 -5.19
N CYS A 21 -2.77 4.01 -4.68
CA CYS A 21 -1.79 3.97 -3.60
C CYS A 21 -2.41 4.28 -2.24
N VAL A 22 -2.27 3.35 -1.30
CA VAL A 22 -2.65 3.53 0.09
C VAL A 22 -1.56 4.28 0.86
N LEU A 23 -1.85 5.53 1.20
CA LEU A 23 -1.03 6.38 2.04
C LEU A 23 -1.25 6.09 3.53
N LYS A 24 -0.23 6.28 4.37
CA LYS A 24 1.08 6.88 4.04
C LYS A 24 2.18 5.85 3.69
N GLY A 25 1.93 4.55 3.89
CA GLY A 25 2.97 3.52 3.79
C GLY A 25 3.33 3.07 2.37
N GLY A 26 2.43 3.24 1.39
CA GLY A 26 2.61 2.67 0.05
C GLY A 26 3.47 3.48 -0.92
N PHE A 27 3.84 4.73 -0.61
CA PHE A 27 4.37 5.64 -1.63
C PHE A 27 5.74 5.24 -2.20
N LYS A 28 6.66 4.72 -1.35
CA LYS A 28 7.97 4.24 -1.82
C LYS A 28 7.81 3.02 -2.72
N PHE A 29 6.98 2.06 -2.29
CA PHE A 29 6.65 0.89 -3.09
C PHE A 29 6.03 1.27 -4.43
N LEU A 30 5.05 2.18 -4.43
CA LEU A 30 4.41 2.65 -5.66
C LEU A 30 5.42 3.29 -6.61
N ALA A 31 6.32 4.15 -6.11
CA ALA A 31 7.32 4.82 -6.94
C ALA A 31 8.22 3.80 -7.65
N ASP A 32 8.75 2.82 -6.91
CA ASP A 32 9.61 1.78 -7.48
C ASP A 32 8.81 0.85 -8.43
N LEU A 33 7.54 0.57 -8.11
CA LEU A 33 6.67 -0.23 -8.95
C LEU A 33 6.34 0.45 -10.28
N VAL A 34 5.97 1.74 -10.23
CA VAL A 34 5.69 2.57 -11.42
C VAL A 34 6.91 2.60 -12.32
N ASP A 35 8.09 2.92 -11.78
CA ASP A 35 9.35 2.92 -12.54
C ASP A 35 9.64 1.54 -13.16
N GLY A 36 9.42 0.45 -12.43
CA GLY A 36 9.54 -0.91 -12.96
C GLY A 36 8.55 -1.23 -14.09
N ILE A 37 7.29 -0.78 -13.98
CA ILE A 37 6.26 -0.98 -15.02
C ILE A 37 6.60 -0.13 -16.25
N GLU A 38 6.92 1.15 -16.09
CA GLU A 38 7.31 2.04 -17.19
C GLU A 38 8.53 1.52 -17.96
N ARG A 39 9.54 1.01 -17.24
CA ARG A 39 10.70 0.36 -17.86
C ARG A 39 10.29 -0.84 -18.70
N THR A 40 9.37 -1.67 -18.21
CA THR A 40 8.89 -2.87 -18.90
C THR A 40 8.08 -2.51 -20.14
N ILE A 41 7.15 -1.56 -20.04
CA ILE A 41 6.35 -1.06 -21.15
C ILE A 41 7.25 -0.49 -22.25
N ARG A 42 8.21 0.37 -21.86
CA ARG A 42 9.16 0.98 -22.80
C ARG A 42 10.05 -0.04 -23.50
N ALA A 43 10.55 -1.04 -22.76
CA ALA A 43 11.41 -2.08 -23.33
C ALA A 43 10.69 -2.95 -24.37
N ARG A 44 9.36 -3.08 -24.27
CA ARG A 44 8.54 -3.91 -25.15
C ARG A 44 7.79 -3.14 -26.23
N GLY A 45 7.78 -1.81 -26.17
CA GLY A 45 7.02 -0.97 -27.11
C GLY A 45 5.50 -1.07 -26.94
N ILE A 46 5.03 -1.42 -25.74
CA ILE A 46 3.60 -1.51 -25.42
C ILE A 46 3.04 -0.09 -25.22
N VAL A 47 1.80 0.14 -25.61
CA VAL A 47 1.08 1.38 -25.31
C VAL A 47 0.06 1.10 -24.21
N LEU A 48 0.44 1.36 -22.97
CA LEU A 48 -0.41 1.15 -21.80
C LEU A 48 -0.34 2.36 -20.86
N PRO A 49 -1.20 3.37 -21.06
CA PRO A 49 -1.26 4.56 -20.21
C PRO A 49 -1.53 4.19 -18.75
N MET A 50 -0.79 4.82 -17.84
CA MET A 50 -0.96 4.65 -16.40
C MET A 50 -1.36 5.96 -15.73
N SER A 51 -2.29 5.88 -14.78
CA SER A 51 -2.62 6.96 -13.84
C SER A 51 -2.42 6.48 -12.41
N VAL A 52 -2.26 7.42 -11.49
CA VAL A 52 -2.09 7.14 -10.06
C VAL A 52 -3.14 7.89 -9.26
N GLU A 53 -3.79 7.18 -8.35
CA GLU A 53 -4.71 7.74 -7.35
C GLU A 53 -4.20 7.46 -5.95
N PHE A 54 -4.58 8.30 -4.98
CA PHE A 54 -4.15 8.16 -3.60
C PHE A 54 -5.35 8.06 -2.68
N VAL A 55 -5.29 7.11 -1.74
CA VAL A 55 -6.23 7.01 -0.61
C VAL A 55 -5.43 7.00 0.67
N ARG A 56 -5.88 7.71 1.70
CA ARG A 56 -5.31 7.59 3.04
C ARG A 56 -6.21 6.68 3.87
N VAL A 57 -5.62 5.59 4.35
CA VAL A 57 -6.29 4.63 5.24
C VAL A 57 -5.53 4.60 6.56
N LYS A 58 -6.26 4.75 7.67
CA LYS A 58 -5.73 4.46 9.00
C LYS A 58 -6.51 3.30 9.60
N SER A 59 -5.83 2.18 9.82
CA SER A 59 -6.42 0.92 10.31
C SER A 59 -5.77 0.40 11.59
N TYR A 60 -4.73 1.06 12.11
CA TYR A 60 -4.02 0.64 13.32
C TYR A 60 -3.70 1.81 14.25
N VAL A 61 -3.61 1.50 15.54
CA VAL A 61 -2.99 2.33 16.58
C VAL A 61 -2.07 1.43 17.39
N ASN A 62 -0.79 1.80 17.52
CA ASN A 62 0.24 0.88 18.00
C ASN A 62 0.26 -0.40 17.14
N ASP A 63 0.22 -1.57 17.77
CA ASP A 63 0.20 -2.90 17.18
C ASP A 63 -1.22 -3.48 17.04
N VAL A 64 -2.27 -2.67 17.28
CA VAL A 64 -3.66 -3.14 17.34
C VAL A 64 -4.48 -2.55 16.19
N SER A 65 -5.25 -3.41 15.50
CA SER A 65 -6.19 -3.00 14.45
C SER A 65 -7.38 -2.26 15.06
N ILE A 66 -7.77 -1.13 14.47
CA ILE A 66 -9.05 -0.48 14.77
C ILE A 66 -10.17 -1.16 14.00
N HIS A 67 -11.39 -1.20 14.57
CA HIS A 67 -12.52 -1.94 14.01
C HIS A 67 -13.04 -1.34 12.69
N GLU A 68 -13.02 -0.01 12.59
CA GLU A 68 -13.43 0.71 11.37
C GLU A 68 -12.25 1.52 10.82
N PRO A 69 -11.76 1.21 9.61
CA PRO A 69 -10.68 1.97 8.99
C PRO A 69 -11.16 3.37 8.62
N ILE A 70 -10.35 4.37 8.95
CA ILE A 70 -10.64 5.76 8.59
C ILE A 70 -10.13 5.99 7.15
N LEU A 71 -11.06 6.21 6.22
CA LEU A 71 -10.77 6.54 4.82
C LEU A 71 -10.81 8.05 4.61
N THR A 72 -9.74 8.62 4.05
CA THR A 72 -9.67 10.04 3.67
C THR A 72 -8.96 10.19 2.32
N GLY A 73 -9.26 11.26 1.58
CA GLY A 73 -8.61 11.55 0.29
C GLY A 73 -9.18 10.83 -0.93
N LEU A 74 -10.28 10.08 -0.77
CA LEU A 74 -11.11 9.62 -1.88
C LEU A 74 -12.30 10.57 -2.06
N GLY A 75 -12.91 10.53 -3.25
CA GLY A 75 -14.26 11.05 -3.51
C GLY A 75 -15.32 10.23 -2.76
N ASP A 76 -16.48 9.97 -3.37
CA ASP A 76 -17.51 9.13 -2.75
C ASP A 76 -17.00 7.68 -2.60
N PRO A 77 -16.81 7.15 -1.36
CA PRO A 77 -16.37 5.77 -1.16
C PRO A 77 -17.34 4.72 -1.73
N SER A 78 -18.57 5.14 -2.03
CA SER A 78 -19.60 4.28 -2.64
C SER A 78 -19.26 3.89 -4.07
N GLU A 79 -18.36 4.61 -4.77
CA GLU A 79 -17.82 4.22 -6.09
C GLU A 79 -17.09 2.88 -6.08
N TYR A 80 -16.68 2.41 -4.89
CA TYR A 80 -15.94 1.17 -4.69
C TYR A 80 -16.74 0.09 -3.95
N LYS A 81 -17.98 0.39 -3.55
CA LYS A 81 -18.91 -0.63 -3.04
C LYS A 81 -19.28 -1.56 -4.22
N ASP A 82 -19.53 -2.83 -3.92
CA ASP A 82 -19.89 -3.88 -4.89
C ASP A 82 -18.74 -4.57 -5.64
N LYS A 83 -17.48 -4.21 -5.41
CA LYS A 83 -16.37 -5.10 -5.77
C LYS A 83 -16.25 -6.18 -4.69
N SER A 84 -16.58 -7.42 -5.04
CA SER A 84 -16.32 -8.58 -4.18
C SER A 84 -14.87 -8.54 -3.71
N GLN A 85 -14.62 -8.51 -2.40
CA GLN A 85 -13.25 -8.56 -1.90
C GLN A 85 -12.65 -9.90 -2.28
N PRO A 86 -11.60 -9.95 -3.12
CA PRO A 86 -10.93 -11.21 -3.37
C PRO A 86 -10.30 -11.67 -2.05
N SER A 87 -10.49 -12.94 -1.70
CA SER A 87 -9.97 -13.53 -0.45
C SER A 87 -8.44 -13.47 -0.35
N LYS A 88 -7.77 -13.26 -1.49
CA LYS A 88 -6.32 -13.08 -1.60
C LYS A 88 -6.01 -12.02 -2.66
N PRO A 89 -4.96 -11.20 -2.45
CA PRO A 89 -4.44 -10.32 -3.50
C PRO A 89 -3.98 -11.14 -4.72
N TYR A 90 -4.15 -10.58 -5.92
CA TYR A 90 -3.73 -11.23 -7.18
C TYR A 90 -2.20 -11.32 -7.31
N ILE A 91 -1.49 -10.31 -6.80
CA ILE A 91 -0.03 -10.21 -6.89
C ILE A 91 0.53 -9.92 -5.50
N VAL A 92 1.49 -10.75 -5.08
CA VAL A 92 2.19 -10.64 -3.80
C VAL A 92 3.68 -10.59 -4.07
N GLY A 93 4.38 -9.62 -3.49
CA GLY A 93 5.84 -9.53 -3.60
C GLY A 93 6.54 -10.50 -2.68
N PHE A 94 6.17 -10.49 -1.41
CA PHE A 94 6.69 -11.37 -0.38
C PHE A 94 5.68 -11.51 0.74
N GLU A 95 5.70 -12.66 1.42
CA GLU A 95 4.94 -12.90 2.64
C GLU A 95 5.82 -12.59 3.85
N VAL A 96 5.30 -11.83 4.80
CA VAL A 96 6.00 -11.47 6.04
C VAL A 96 5.49 -12.33 7.20
N PRO A 97 6.33 -12.64 8.20
CA PRO A 97 5.87 -13.30 9.42
C PRO A 97 4.85 -12.41 10.16
N ASN A 98 4.08 -13.02 11.07
CA ASN A 98 3.15 -12.29 11.96
C ASN A 98 3.91 -11.49 13.02
N ARG A 99 4.60 -10.42 12.59
CA ARG A 99 5.41 -9.50 13.40
C ARG A 99 5.23 -8.09 12.83
N PHE A 100 5.30 -7.09 13.71
CA PHE A 100 5.14 -5.71 13.28
C PHE A 100 6.37 -5.22 12.51
N VAL A 101 6.16 -4.77 11.28
CA VAL A 101 7.21 -4.29 10.37
C VAL A 101 7.17 -2.77 10.23
N VAL A 102 8.34 -2.17 10.03
CA VAL A 102 8.54 -0.73 9.82
C VAL A 102 9.60 -0.51 8.75
N GLY A 103 9.74 0.74 8.30
CA GLY A 103 10.71 1.11 7.28
C GLY A 103 10.18 0.93 5.86
N TYR A 104 10.90 1.52 4.91
CA TYR A 104 10.46 1.64 3.52
C TYR A 104 9.04 2.26 3.45
N ALA A 105 8.86 3.40 4.13
CA ALA A 105 7.60 4.13 4.33
C ALA A 105 6.57 3.47 5.25
N LEU A 106 6.73 2.19 5.63
CA LEU A 106 5.93 1.60 6.70
C LEU A 106 6.28 2.24 8.04
N ASP A 107 5.27 2.46 8.87
CA ASP A 107 5.43 3.17 10.14
C ASP A 107 4.85 2.45 11.34
N TYR A 108 5.43 2.78 12.50
CA TYR A 108 4.82 2.54 13.80
C TYR A 108 4.52 3.90 14.43
N ASN A 109 3.24 4.27 14.51
CA ASN A 109 2.77 5.57 14.98
C ASN A 109 3.51 6.76 14.33
N ASP A 110 3.51 6.82 13.01
CA ASP A 110 4.19 7.84 12.18
C ASP A 110 5.74 7.83 12.25
N ASN A 111 6.38 6.89 12.97
CA ASN A 111 7.84 6.77 13.06
C ASN A 111 8.41 5.75 12.06
N PHE A 112 9.73 5.80 11.83
CA PHE A 112 10.53 4.83 11.07
C PHE A 112 10.34 4.79 9.54
N ARG A 113 9.53 5.66 8.95
CA ARG A 113 9.30 5.72 7.48
C ARG A 113 10.57 5.90 6.64
N ASP A 114 11.55 6.59 7.21
CA ASP A 114 12.77 6.97 6.53
C ASP A 114 13.80 5.84 6.46
N LEU A 115 13.62 4.76 7.25
CA LEU A 115 14.47 3.58 7.13
C LEU A 115 14.41 3.04 5.70
N HIS A 116 15.58 2.77 5.11
CA HIS A 116 15.68 2.28 3.73
C HIS A 116 15.19 0.84 3.57
N HIS A 117 15.33 0.03 4.61
CA HIS A 117 14.96 -1.39 4.60
C HIS A 117 13.67 -1.63 5.40
N ILE A 118 12.97 -2.70 5.04
CA ILE A 118 11.88 -3.25 5.85
C ILE A 118 12.50 -4.02 7.01
N CYS A 119 12.10 -3.66 8.23
CA CYS A 119 12.65 -4.18 9.47
C CYS A 119 11.52 -4.61 10.42
N VAL A 120 11.80 -5.51 11.35
CA VAL A 120 10.89 -5.81 12.46
C VAL A 120 11.21 -4.92 13.65
N ILE A 121 10.20 -4.23 14.19
CA ILE A 121 10.38 -3.43 15.42
C ILE A 121 10.37 -4.33 16.66
N ASN A 122 11.38 -4.19 17.51
CA ASN A 122 11.48 -4.94 18.77
C ASN A 122 10.58 -4.35 19.86
N GLU A 123 10.38 -5.09 20.96
CA GLU A 123 9.51 -4.66 22.06
C GLU A 123 9.93 -3.33 22.69
N VAL A 124 11.24 -3.08 22.79
CA VAL A 124 11.78 -1.82 23.32
C VAL A 124 11.38 -0.65 22.43
N GLY A 125 11.46 -0.83 21.11
CA GLY A 125 10.99 0.15 20.12
C GLY A 125 9.49 0.36 20.21
N GLN A 126 8.69 -0.71 20.26
CA GLN A 126 7.24 -0.60 20.37
C GLN A 126 6.82 0.20 21.61
N LYS A 127 7.40 -0.13 22.79
CA LYS A 127 7.15 0.61 24.03
C LYS A 127 7.59 2.07 23.95
N LYS A 128 8.74 2.35 23.32
CA LYS A 128 9.28 3.71 23.20
C LYS A 128 8.41 4.62 22.33
N PHE A 129 7.82 4.07 21.27
CA PHE A 129 7.06 4.83 20.28
C PHE A 129 5.55 4.59 20.38
N SER A 130 5.07 3.93 21.44
CA SER A 130 3.65 3.72 21.68
C SER A 130 2.95 5.05 21.96
N VAL A 131 1.74 5.22 21.45
CA VAL A 131 0.89 6.37 21.76
C VAL A 131 -0.22 5.95 22.73
N PRO A 132 -0.60 6.83 23.68
CA PRO A 132 -1.78 6.59 24.50
C PRO A 132 -2.99 6.40 23.59
N CYS A 133 -3.78 5.36 23.84
CA CYS A 133 -5.06 5.19 23.15
C CYS A 133 -6.00 6.28 23.69
N THR A 134 -6.02 7.45 23.06
CA THR A 134 -6.99 8.48 23.40
C THR A 134 -8.35 8.04 22.89
N SER A 135 -9.20 7.54 23.79
CA SER A 135 -10.64 7.51 23.58
C SER A 135 -11.13 8.96 23.44
N LYS A 136 -11.06 9.53 22.25
CA LYS A 136 -11.88 10.70 21.91
C LYS A 136 -13.00 10.21 21.01
N SER A 137 -14.06 9.74 21.67
CA SER A 137 -15.42 9.91 21.18
C SER A 137 -15.66 11.43 21.10
N VAL A 138 -15.68 11.99 19.89
CA VAL A 138 -16.41 13.21 19.55
C VAL A 138 -16.95 13.02 18.13
#